data_AF-A0AAV0MUY3-F1
#
_entry.id   AF-A0AAV0MUY3-F1
#
_cell.length_a   1.000
_cell.length_b   1.000
_cell.length_c   1.000
_cell.angle_alpha   90.00
_cell.angle_beta   90.00
_cell.angle_gamma   90.00
#
_symmetry.space_group_name_H-M   'P 1'
#
loop_
_entity.id
_entity.type
_entity.pdbx_description
1 polymer ?
#
loop_
_entity_poly.entity_id
_entity_poly.type
_entity_poly.pdbx_seq_one_letter_code
_entity_poly.pdbx_strand_id
1 'polypeptide(L)'
;MRAISVIVLVLLSALVLVSGLASVTEDVELKQCRDLCRDQKQFDEKQQHVCIQRCEDYAREKKEWGGRGHGRGESAETDPERRVRECKHQCEQHKRYGEQEREVCRSQCEKEFREGGGRGRRDDPERKYYYDVEEEGEEQEVFGEGGEREENPYVFRDEHFLKKAESQHGRVGVLQRFTERSELLKGIENFRIGFLEADPQTFISPAHFDADGVLFVVQGRGTFAMIRENRGRTTTSSRSEIKRHSFNIETGDVIRVHAGTPVYVVNKHESQKLVIIKFIRPVNTPGAFEAFHGPGGDNPESFFRAFSPELLEAAFKVDRESLQRIFQQKEGTIIKASREQIRALTHGEEGGGIWPFGGESSCPFNLLHRRPTHKNNYGQLFEADPNEFEQLDDLDLMISFANITRGGMSGPFYNSKATKIAYVVDGEGYFEMACPHVSSTRKQGRRGQSTGSSRGSRQGTTYGQVKSRLKRGTVFVVPAGHPVATVASTNNNLQVVCFEVNARDNFKFQLAGKNNVMSKMESQALELGFGVPAKEVEQIFRNQNEEFFFPGPVMQQRRRGHSAV
;
A
#
# COMPACT_ATOMS: atom_id res chain seq x y z
N MET A 1 68.06 3.91 45.50
CA MET A 1 67.39 5.09 44.89
C MET A 1 67.26 4.98 43.36
N ARG A 2 66.69 3.88 42.84
CA ARG A 2 66.33 3.77 41.40
C ARG A 2 64.96 3.12 41.14
N ALA A 3 64.30 2.61 42.18
CA ALA A 3 62.94 2.05 42.08
C ALA A 3 61.82 3.11 42.27
N ILE A 4 62.12 4.25 42.89
CA ILE A 4 61.12 5.29 43.20
C ILE A 4 60.77 6.12 41.94
N SER A 5 61.70 6.32 41.01
CA SER A 5 61.43 7.12 39.80
C SER A 5 60.48 6.47 38.80
N VAL A 6 60.45 5.13 38.70
CA VAL A 6 59.53 4.46 37.75
C VAL A 6 58.12 4.40 38.33
N ILE A 7 57.98 4.17 39.65
CA ILE A 7 56.67 4.12 40.30
C ILE A 7 56.00 5.51 40.30
N VAL A 8 56.75 6.60 40.48
CA VAL A 8 56.19 7.96 40.41
C VAL A 8 55.78 8.33 38.99
N LEU A 9 56.52 7.91 37.96
CA LEU A 9 56.14 8.12 36.56
C LEU A 9 54.92 7.28 36.14
N VAL A 10 54.83 6.03 36.61
CA VAL A 10 53.65 5.18 36.35
C VAL A 10 52.42 5.71 37.11
N LEU A 11 52.57 6.16 38.36
CA LEU A 11 51.46 6.75 39.13
C LEU A 11 51.02 8.12 38.58
N LEU A 12 51.92 8.95 38.06
CA LEU A 12 51.55 10.21 37.39
C LEU A 12 50.89 9.96 36.04
N SER A 13 51.33 8.95 35.27
CA SER A 13 50.61 8.54 34.05
C SER A 13 49.24 7.92 34.36
N ALA A 14 49.11 7.18 35.47
CA ALA A 14 47.84 6.63 35.93
C ALA A 14 46.91 7.72 36.48
N LEU A 15 47.43 8.76 37.16
CA LEU A 15 46.62 9.90 37.62
C LEU A 15 46.15 10.78 36.46
N VAL A 16 46.91 10.91 35.36
CA VAL A 16 46.45 11.58 34.13
C VAL A 16 45.47 10.71 33.32
N LEU A 17 45.54 9.38 33.45
CA LEU A 17 44.59 8.45 32.83
C LEU A 17 43.31 8.20 33.67
N VAL A 18 43.30 8.54 34.97
CA VAL A 18 42.14 8.35 35.86
C VAL A 18 41.28 9.63 36.02
N SER A 19 41.76 10.80 35.62
CA SER A 19 40.91 12.01 35.45
C SER A 19 40.27 12.14 34.05
N GLY A 20 40.49 11.16 33.16
CA GLY A 20 40.04 11.19 31.76
C GLY A 20 38.73 10.45 31.43
N LEU A 21 38.03 9.88 32.41
CA LEU A 21 36.85 9.03 32.15
C LEU A 21 35.67 9.37 33.09
N ALA A 22 35.14 10.57 32.94
CA ALA A 22 33.73 10.89 33.22
C ALA A 22 33.34 12.22 32.58
N SER A 23 33.71 12.46 31.32
CA SER A 23 32.92 13.40 30.52
C SER A 23 31.71 12.62 30.04
N VAL A 24 30.63 12.66 30.84
CA VAL A 24 29.29 12.44 30.30
C VAL A 24 29.18 13.44 29.16
N THR A 25 29.33 12.98 27.93
CA THR A 25 28.98 13.78 26.76
C THR A 25 27.49 14.01 26.90
N GLU A 26 27.13 15.17 27.45
CA GLU A 26 25.77 15.66 27.43
C GLU A 26 25.34 15.60 25.97
N ASP A 27 24.25 14.87 25.67
CA ASP A 27 23.78 14.67 24.30
C ASP A 27 23.66 16.05 23.66
N VAL A 28 24.42 16.29 22.59
CA VAL A 28 24.52 17.60 21.94
C VAL A 28 23.12 18.08 21.53
N GLU A 29 22.23 17.15 21.18
CA GLU A 29 20.82 17.42 20.87
C GLU A 29 20.01 17.80 22.12
N LEU A 30 20.24 17.13 23.27
CA LEU A 30 19.57 17.49 24.52
C LEU A 30 19.99 18.88 24.99
N LYS A 31 21.27 19.21 24.85
CA LYS A 31 21.80 20.52 25.22
C LYS A 31 21.23 21.62 24.33
N GLN A 32 21.21 21.41 23.02
CA GLN A 32 20.56 22.34 22.08
C GLN A 32 19.07 22.52 22.37
N CYS A 33 18.34 21.43 22.68
CA CYS A 33 16.93 21.48 23.05
C CYS A 33 16.69 22.33 24.31
N ARG A 34 17.52 22.15 25.34
CA ARG A 34 17.44 22.93 26.58
C ARG A 34 17.74 24.42 26.37
N ASP A 35 18.77 24.72 25.59
CA ASP A 35 19.17 26.11 25.31
C ASP A 35 18.07 26.84 24.50
N LEU A 36 17.45 26.16 23.54
CA LEU A 36 16.29 26.66 22.81
C LEU A 36 15.07 26.91 23.72
N CYS A 37 14.78 26.01 24.67
CA CYS A 37 13.70 26.23 25.63
C CYS A 37 13.95 27.46 26.54
N ARG A 38 15.23 27.79 26.82
CA ARG A 38 15.60 28.94 27.67
C ARG A 38 15.61 30.27 26.90
N ASP A 39 16.01 30.26 25.63
CA ASP A 39 16.10 31.46 24.80
C ASP A 39 14.76 31.92 24.20
N GLN A 40 13.69 31.12 24.39
CA GLN A 40 12.34 31.45 23.94
C GLN A 40 11.73 32.57 24.78
N LYS A 41 11.77 33.81 24.28
CA LYS A 41 11.26 35.04 24.94
C LYS A 41 9.75 35.05 25.24
N GLN A 42 8.99 34.05 24.78
CA GLN A 42 7.53 33.95 24.95
C GLN A 42 7.10 32.97 26.05
N PHE A 43 8.04 32.24 26.68
CA PHE A 43 7.70 31.31 27.75
C PHE A 43 7.81 31.96 29.12
N ASP A 44 6.80 31.72 29.97
CA ASP A 44 6.94 31.92 31.41
C ASP A 44 7.80 30.81 32.04
N GLU A 45 8.25 31.00 33.29
CA GLU A 45 9.14 30.05 33.97
C GLU A 45 8.57 28.62 34.04
N LYS A 46 7.23 28.47 34.14
CA LYS A 46 6.58 27.16 34.18
C LYS A 46 6.59 26.50 32.80
N GLN A 47 6.36 27.27 31.74
CA GLN A 47 6.43 26.80 30.36
C GLN A 47 7.84 26.41 29.94
N GLN A 48 8.86 27.18 30.36
CA GLN A 48 10.26 26.82 30.17
C GLN A 48 10.59 25.50 30.88
N HIS A 49 10.12 25.31 32.11
CA HIS A 49 10.34 24.09 32.87
C HIS A 49 9.70 22.86 32.19
N VAL A 50 8.45 22.98 31.72
CA VAL A 50 7.77 21.89 30.99
C VAL A 50 8.46 21.58 29.66
N CYS A 51 8.95 22.59 28.95
CA CYS A 51 9.72 22.43 27.71
C CYS A 51 11.02 21.64 27.95
N ILE A 52 11.80 22.07 28.95
CA ILE A 52 13.06 21.41 29.33
C ILE A 52 12.81 19.96 29.77
N GLN A 53 11.74 19.72 30.53
CA GLN A 53 11.38 18.38 31.00
C GLN A 53 11.05 17.44 29.83
N ARG A 54 10.36 17.93 28.79
CA ARG A 54 10.10 17.15 27.57
C ARG A 54 11.36 16.82 26.79
N CYS A 55 12.32 17.75 26.70
CA CYS A 55 13.63 17.47 26.10
C CYS A 55 14.33 16.31 26.84
N GLU A 56 14.28 16.32 28.18
CA GLU A 56 14.89 15.29 29.03
C GLU A 56 14.21 13.94 28.88
N ASP A 57 12.88 13.90 28.81
CA ASP A 57 12.12 12.65 28.63
C ASP A 57 12.39 12.02 27.26
N TYR A 58 12.45 12.84 26.20
CA TYR A 58 12.85 12.38 24.86
C TYR A 58 14.26 11.78 24.83
N ALA A 59 15.23 12.43 25.49
CA ALA A 59 16.60 11.90 25.57
C ALA A 59 16.67 10.61 26.40
N ARG A 60 15.79 10.45 27.39
CA ARG A 60 15.66 9.24 28.22
C ARG A 60 15.13 8.07 27.39
N GLU A 61 14.04 8.29 26.65
CA GLU A 61 13.48 7.30 25.72
C GLU A 61 14.52 6.89 24.67
N LYS A 62 15.21 7.85 24.05
CA LYS A 62 16.28 7.57 23.07
C LYS A 62 17.37 6.64 23.62
N LYS A 63 17.76 6.79 24.90
CA LYS A 63 18.73 5.89 25.56
C LYS A 63 18.16 4.51 25.87
N GLU A 64 16.87 4.41 26.19
CA GLU A 64 16.19 3.13 26.42
C GLU A 64 16.04 2.30 25.13
N TRP A 65 15.79 2.95 24.00
CA TRP A 65 15.77 2.30 22.68
C TRP A 65 17.19 1.98 22.14
N GLY A 66 18.21 2.76 22.55
CA GLY A 66 19.61 2.55 22.15
C GLY A 66 20.37 1.44 22.90
N GLY A 67 19.77 0.84 23.94
CA GLY A 67 20.42 -0.17 24.79
C GLY A 67 20.33 -1.63 24.32
N ARG A 68 19.62 -1.93 23.23
CA ARG A 68 19.47 -3.29 22.68
C ARG A 68 19.55 -3.30 21.16
N GLY A 69 20.77 -3.30 20.63
CA GLY A 69 21.02 -3.52 19.21
C GLY A 69 22.47 -3.23 18.83
N HIS A 70 23.18 -4.27 18.41
CA HIS A 70 24.61 -4.33 18.11
C HIS A 70 25.19 -3.12 17.36
N GLY A 71 26.39 -2.72 17.78
CA GLY A 71 27.17 -1.62 17.21
C GLY A 71 27.47 -1.79 15.71
N ARG A 72 27.40 -0.66 15.02
CA ARG A 72 27.94 -0.43 13.68
C ARG A 72 29.44 -0.72 13.69
N GLY A 73 29.82 -1.84 13.08
CA GLY A 73 31.14 -1.99 12.47
C GLY A 73 31.04 -1.56 11.00
N GLU A 74 31.83 -0.57 10.61
CA GLU A 74 32.18 -0.33 9.22
C GLU A 74 32.78 -1.61 8.63
N SER A 75 32.10 -2.22 7.65
CA SER A 75 32.69 -3.31 6.86
C SER A 75 32.94 -2.82 5.45
N ALA A 76 34.23 -2.67 5.16
CA ALA A 76 34.81 -2.42 3.85
C ALA A 76 34.20 -3.31 2.76
N GLU A 77 33.99 -2.73 1.59
CA GLU A 77 33.71 -3.44 0.34
C GLU A 77 34.70 -4.59 0.18
N THR A 78 34.20 -5.83 0.27
CA THR A 78 35.03 -7.01 0.08
C THR A 78 35.07 -7.34 -1.40
N ASP A 79 36.27 -7.20 -1.96
CA ASP A 79 36.68 -7.62 -3.31
C ASP A 79 36.00 -8.95 -3.74
N PRO A 80 35.23 -8.96 -4.84
CA PRO A 80 34.53 -10.15 -5.36
C PRO A 80 35.45 -11.37 -5.55
N GLU A 81 36.72 -11.16 -5.89
CA GLU A 81 37.69 -12.25 -6.06
C GLU A 81 38.04 -12.93 -4.74
N ARG A 82 37.97 -12.20 -3.62
CA ARG A 82 38.19 -12.75 -2.28
C ARG A 82 37.03 -13.66 -1.87
N ARG A 83 35.80 -13.30 -2.20
CA ARG A 83 34.59 -14.11 -1.89
C ARG A 83 34.55 -15.42 -2.67
N VAL A 84 34.97 -15.41 -3.94
CA VAL A 84 35.09 -16.63 -4.75
C VAL A 84 36.17 -17.55 -4.18
N ARG A 85 37.30 -17.01 -3.74
CA ARG A 85 38.37 -17.78 -3.08
C ARG A 85 37.90 -18.43 -1.78
N GLU A 86 37.18 -17.70 -0.93
CA GLU A 86 36.63 -18.23 0.32
C GLU A 86 35.59 -19.33 0.07
N CYS A 87 34.70 -19.17 -0.92
CA CYS A 87 33.73 -20.19 -1.34
C CYS A 87 34.42 -21.50 -1.77
N LYS A 88 35.44 -21.39 -2.65
CA LYS A 88 36.20 -22.56 -3.11
C LYS A 88 36.95 -23.24 -1.97
N HIS A 89 37.53 -22.47 -1.05
CA HIS A 89 38.24 -23.03 0.10
C HIS A 89 37.29 -23.83 1.02
N GLN A 90 36.05 -23.38 1.18
CA GLN A 90 35.03 -24.12 1.94
C GLN A 90 34.62 -25.44 1.27
N CYS A 91 34.55 -25.49 -0.07
CA CYS A 91 34.33 -26.74 -0.80
C CYS A 91 35.43 -27.78 -0.52
N GLU A 92 36.69 -27.35 -0.34
CA GLU A 92 37.83 -28.24 -0.09
C GLU A 92 37.92 -28.73 1.35
N GLN A 93 37.47 -27.93 2.32
CA GLN A 93 37.47 -28.31 3.74
C GLN A 93 36.36 -29.30 4.11
N HIS A 94 35.37 -29.49 3.24
CA HIS A 94 34.27 -30.41 3.50
C HIS A 94 34.73 -31.87 3.37
N LYS A 95 35.07 -32.50 4.51
CA LYS A 95 35.57 -33.89 4.60
C LYS A 95 34.62 -34.96 4.06
N ARG A 96 33.35 -34.60 3.79
CA ARG A 96 32.28 -35.50 3.33
C ARG A 96 32.10 -35.53 1.82
N TYR A 97 32.71 -34.61 1.07
CA TYR A 97 32.62 -34.58 -0.39
C TYR A 97 33.71 -35.41 -1.05
N GLY A 98 33.31 -36.23 -2.02
CA GLY A 98 34.20 -36.90 -2.96
C GLY A 98 34.83 -35.91 -3.95
N GLU A 99 35.81 -36.37 -4.72
CA GLU A 99 36.61 -35.51 -5.62
C GLU A 99 35.77 -34.84 -6.71
N GLN A 100 34.83 -35.58 -7.32
CA GLN A 100 33.89 -35.05 -8.31
C GLN A 100 32.91 -34.02 -7.71
N GLU A 101 32.45 -34.22 -6.48
CA GLU A 101 31.53 -33.29 -5.81
C GLU A 101 32.22 -31.98 -5.43
N ARG A 102 33.51 -32.05 -5.07
CA ARG A 102 34.34 -30.86 -4.83
C ARG A 102 34.56 -30.06 -6.11
N GLU A 103 34.70 -30.73 -7.25
CA GLU A 103 34.88 -30.07 -8.53
C GLU A 103 33.61 -29.36 -9.01
N VAL A 104 32.44 -29.97 -8.83
CA VAL A 104 31.13 -29.35 -9.09
C VAL A 104 30.90 -28.14 -8.16
N CYS A 105 31.21 -28.27 -6.87
CA CYS A 105 31.12 -27.17 -5.90
C CYS A 105 32.01 -25.98 -6.29
N ARG A 106 33.27 -26.22 -6.67
CA ARG A 106 34.18 -25.16 -7.13
C ARG A 106 33.70 -24.48 -8.41
N SER A 107 33.16 -25.23 -9.36
CA SER A 107 32.62 -24.68 -10.61
C SER A 107 31.37 -23.82 -10.36
N GLN A 108 30.52 -24.20 -9.40
CA GLN A 108 29.37 -23.41 -8.97
C GLN A 108 29.78 -22.10 -8.29
N CYS A 109 30.79 -22.12 -7.40
CA CYS A 109 31.34 -20.90 -6.80
C CYS A 109 31.90 -19.92 -7.87
N GLU A 110 32.40 -20.40 -9.01
CA GLU A 110 32.82 -19.51 -10.10
C GLU A 110 31.63 -18.97 -10.90
N LYS A 111 30.65 -19.82 -11.22
CA LYS A 111 29.47 -19.41 -11.99
C LYS A 111 28.59 -18.41 -11.26
N GLU A 112 28.32 -18.66 -9.99
CA GLU A 112 27.41 -17.84 -9.16
C GLU A 112 27.90 -16.39 -9.04
N PHE A 113 29.22 -16.18 -9.06
CA PHE A 113 29.83 -14.85 -8.95
C PHE A 113 30.25 -14.24 -10.30
N ARG A 114 30.28 -15.02 -11.37
CA ARG A 114 30.54 -14.54 -12.74
C ARG A 114 29.24 -14.21 -13.50
N GLU A 115 28.10 -14.80 -13.10
CA GLU A 115 26.78 -14.64 -13.71
C GLU A 115 25.75 -13.93 -12.82
N GLY A 116 26.21 -13.10 -11.86
CA GLY A 116 25.38 -12.19 -11.05
C GLY A 116 24.76 -11.02 -11.82
N GLY A 117 24.32 -11.26 -13.06
CA GLY A 117 23.58 -10.35 -13.91
C GLY A 117 22.59 -11.14 -14.78
N GLY A 118 21.29 -11.00 -14.49
CA GLY A 118 20.20 -11.41 -15.39
C GLY A 118 19.48 -12.72 -15.02
N ARG A 119 18.16 -12.61 -14.87
CA ARG A 119 17.22 -13.75 -14.83
C ARG A 119 17.23 -14.49 -16.18
N GLY A 120 17.14 -15.82 -16.15
CA GLY A 120 16.84 -16.61 -17.33
C GLY A 120 16.33 -18.01 -17.00
N ARG A 121 15.09 -18.30 -17.43
CA ARG A 121 14.56 -19.65 -17.64
C ARG A 121 15.54 -20.52 -18.43
N ARG A 122 15.58 -21.82 -18.17
CA ARG A 122 15.74 -22.84 -19.21
C ARG A 122 15.16 -24.18 -18.78
N ASP A 123 14.29 -24.68 -19.64
CA ASP A 123 13.87 -26.06 -19.77
C ASP A 123 15.08 -27.01 -19.92
N ASP A 124 14.96 -28.23 -19.40
CA ASP A 124 15.74 -29.38 -19.88
C ASP A 124 14.75 -30.51 -20.24
N PRO A 125 14.73 -31.01 -21.49
CA PRO A 125 13.75 -31.95 -21.99
C PRO A 125 14.32 -33.37 -22.01
N GLU A 126 14.02 -34.21 -21.02
CA GLU A 126 13.98 -35.67 -21.20
C GLU A 126 13.58 -36.39 -19.89
N ARG A 127 12.28 -36.68 -19.76
CA ARG A 127 11.81 -37.96 -19.19
C ARG A 127 10.34 -38.18 -19.53
N LYS A 128 10.15 -38.86 -20.66
CA LYS A 128 8.89 -39.46 -21.08
C LYS A 128 8.89 -40.92 -20.59
N TYR A 129 7.74 -41.35 -20.07
CA TYR A 129 7.35 -42.70 -19.66
C TYR A 129 7.86 -43.23 -18.31
N TYR A 130 7.05 -43.09 -17.27
CA TYR A 130 6.34 -44.18 -16.57
C TYR A 130 5.20 -43.53 -15.74
N TYR A 131 4.00 -44.12 -15.76
CA TYR A 131 2.85 -43.68 -14.97
C TYR A 131 3.12 -43.86 -13.47
N ASP A 132 2.78 -42.87 -12.64
CA ASP A 132 1.99 -43.06 -11.40
C ASP A 132 1.69 -41.71 -10.67
N VAL A 133 0.40 -41.35 -10.70
CA VAL A 133 -0.47 -40.80 -9.64
C VAL A 133 -0.02 -39.55 -8.83
N GLU A 134 -0.63 -38.41 -9.19
CA GLU A 134 -1.31 -37.39 -8.36
C GLU A 134 -0.67 -36.86 -7.06
N GLU A 135 -0.35 -35.55 -7.06
CA GLU A 135 -0.62 -34.66 -5.91
C GLU A 135 -0.75 -33.17 -6.36
N GLU A 136 -1.53 -32.91 -7.42
CA GLU A 136 -2.06 -31.57 -7.77
C GLU A 136 -3.57 -31.46 -7.44
N GLY A 137 -4.03 -32.18 -6.41
CA GLY A 137 -5.46 -32.39 -6.15
C GLY A 137 -6.19 -31.31 -5.33
N GLU A 138 -5.50 -30.49 -4.52
CA GLU A 138 -6.23 -29.70 -3.49
C GLU A 138 -6.64 -28.27 -3.90
N GLU A 139 -6.06 -27.68 -4.95
CA GLU A 139 -6.40 -26.30 -5.36
C GLU A 139 -7.50 -26.23 -6.44
N GLN A 140 -7.77 -27.33 -7.16
CA GLN A 140 -8.86 -27.41 -8.14
C GLN A 140 -10.23 -27.66 -7.49
N GLU A 141 -10.30 -28.31 -6.32
CA GLU A 141 -11.58 -28.65 -5.67
C GLU A 141 -12.39 -27.44 -5.17
N VAL A 142 -11.76 -26.28 -4.96
CA VAL A 142 -12.45 -25.07 -4.45
C VAL A 142 -13.29 -24.36 -5.53
N PHE A 143 -12.98 -24.57 -6.81
CA PHE A 143 -13.69 -23.98 -7.95
C PHE A 143 -14.25 -25.08 -8.85
N GLY A 144 -15.42 -25.62 -8.52
CA GLY A 144 -16.14 -26.52 -9.43
C GLY A 144 -16.34 -25.86 -10.80
N GLU A 145 -16.18 -26.65 -11.87
CA GLU A 145 -16.15 -26.26 -13.30
C GLU A 145 -17.43 -25.56 -13.84
N GLY A 146 -18.39 -25.19 -12.98
CA GLY A 146 -19.64 -24.54 -13.37
C GLY A 146 -19.77 -23.04 -13.07
N GLY A 147 -18.80 -22.42 -12.37
CA GLY A 147 -18.96 -21.08 -11.78
C GLY A 147 -18.62 -19.87 -12.65
N GLU A 148 -17.84 -20.05 -13.73
CA GLU A 148 -17.32 -18.93 -14.55
C GLU A 148 -18.20 -18.55 -15.74
N ARG A 149 -19.42 -19.10 -15.84
CA ARG A 149 -20.32 -18.83 -16.99
C ARG A 149 -21.16 -17.56 -16.88
N GLU A 150 -21.16 -16.87 -15.74
CA GLU A 150 -21.96 -15.66 -15.50
C GLU A 150 -21.03 -14.51 -15.06
N GLU A 151 -21.07 -13.39 -15.77
CA GLU A 151 -20.17 -12.26 -15.54
C GLU A 151 -20.44 -11.63 -14.16
N ASN A 152 -19.56 -11.91 -13.18
CA ASN A 152 -19.72 -11.42 -11.80
C ASN A 152 -19.70 -9.88 -11.78
N PRO A 153 -20.79 -9.19 -11.41
CA PRO A 153 -20.91 -7.74 -11.51
C PRO A 153 -20.04 -6.99 -10.49
N TYR A 154 -19.49 -7.70 -9.51
CA TYR A 154 -18.70 -7.12 -8.42
C TYR A 154 -17.18 -7.25 -8.63
N VAL A 155 -16.72 -7.83 -9.74
CA VAL A 155 -15.30 -8.13 -9.97
C VAL A 155 -14.85 -7.58 -11.28
N PHE A 156 -13.77 -6.82 -11.27
CA PHE A 156 -13.15 -6.22 -12.43
C PHE A 156 -11.71 -6.69 -12.55
N ARG A 157 -11.29 -6.88 -13.79
CA ARG A 157 -9.99 -7.42 -14.21
C ARG A 157 -9.35 -6.50 -15.24
N ASP A 158 -8.14 -6.83 -15.65
CA ASP A 158 -7.32 -6.04 -16.58
C ASP A 158 -8.08 -5.56 -17.83
N GLU A 159 -8.96 -6.40 -18.39
CA GLU A 159 -9.77 -6.08 -19.57
C GLU A 159 -10.79 -4.93 -19.36
N HIS A 160 -11.10 -4.58 -18.11
CA HIS A 160 -12.03 -3.50 -17.74
C HIS A 160 -11.31 -2.17 -17.48
N PHE A 161 -9.99 -2.12 -17.58
CA PHE A 161 -9.21 -0.89 -17.43
C PHE A 161 -9.06 -0.19 -18.78
N LEU A 162 -9.52 1.06 -18.83
CA LEU A 162 -9.28 1.97 -19.93
C LEU A 162 -7.84 2.49 -19.85
N LYS A 163 -7.12 2.41 -20.96
CA LYS A 163 -5.77 2.96 -21.07
C LYS A 163 -5.85 4.48 -21.19
N LYS A 164 -5.40 5.19 -20.16
CA LYS A 164 -5.36 6.67 -20.15
C LYS A 164 -4.01 7.21 -20.62
N ALA A 165 -2.93 6.47 -20.38
CA ALA A 165 -1.62 6.73 -20.97
C ALA A 165 -0.82 5.42 -21.05
N GLU A 166 -0.03 5.26 -22.10
CA GLU A 166 0.87 4.11 -22.26
C GLU A 166 2.10 4.55 -23.03
N SER A 167 3.28 4.19 -22.53
CA SER A 167 4.56 4.39 -23.22
C SER A 167 5.48 3.21 -22.93
N GLN A 168 6.64 3.18 -23.57
CA GLN A 168 7.69 2.19 -23.27
C GLN A 168 8.25 2.30 -21.83
N HIS A 169 7.85 3.32 -21.08
CA HIS A 169 8.35 3.63 -19.74
C HIS A 169 7.29 3.48 -18.64
N GLY A 170 6.08 3.04 -18.98
CA GLY A 170 5.01 2.85 -18.01
C GLY A 170 3.62 2.97 -18.59
N ARG A 171 2.62 2.90 -17.72
CA ARG A 171 1.21 2.97 -18.08
C ARG A 171 0.34 3.56 -16.96
N VAL A 172 -0.75 4.18 -17.38
CA VAL A 172 -1.84 4.62 -16.52
C VAL A 172 -3.13 3.97 -17.01
N GLY A 173 -3.75 3.18 -16.14
CA GLY A 173 -5.05 2.57 -16.36
C GLY A 173 -6.09 3.13 -15.42
N VAL A 174 -7.33 3.26 -15.88
CA VAL A 174 -8.47 3.64 -15.04
C VAL A 174 -9.63 2.71 -15.37
N LEU A 175 -10.19 2.08 -14.34
CA LEU A 175 -11.32 1.18 -14.46
C LEU A 175 -12.48 1.89 -15.14
N GLN A 176 -13.20 1.24 -16.05
CA GLN A 176 -14.48 1.73 -16.60
C GLN A 176 -15.46 2.17 -15.49
N ARG A 177 -16.51 2.93 -15.84
CA ARG A 177 -17.52 3.30 -14.83
C ARG A 177 -18.15 2.04 -14.23
N PHE A 178 -18.39 2.03 -12.93
CA PHE A 178 -18.97 0.85 -12.26
C PHE A 178 -20.33 0.46 -12.84
N THR A 179 -21.12 1.43 -13.25
CA THR A 179 -22.45 1.24 -13.88
C THR A 179 -22.40 0.68 -15.29
N GLU A 180 -21.27 0.72 -15.99
CA GLU A 180 -21.14 0.06 -17.31
C GLU A 180 -21.20 -1.47 -17.19
N ARG A 181 -20.86 -2.01 -16.01
CA ARG A 181 -20.96 -3.46 -15.74
C ARG A 181 -22.31 -3.83 -15.12
N SER A 182 -22.80 -3.01 -14.19
CA SER A 182 -24.06 -3.30 -13.50
C SER A 182 -24.65 -2.09 -12.80
N GLU A 183 -25.97 -1.92 -12.95
CA GLU A 183 -26.76 -0.95 -12.17
C GLU A 183 -26.75 -1.22 -10.66
N LEU A 184 -26.37 -2.44 -10.22
CA LEU A 184 -26.19 -2.77 -8.80
C LEU A 184 -25.11 -1.90 -8.14
N LEU A 185 -24.21 -1.31 -8.93
CA LEU A 185 -23.11 -0.45 -8.46
C LEU A 185 -23.40 1.04 -8.64
N LYS A 186 -24.65 1.44 -8.91
CA LYS A 186 -25.03 2.85 -9.05
C LYS A 186 -24.67 3.71 -7.84
N GLY A 187 -24.70 3.14 -6.64
CA GLY A 187 -24.32 3.83 -5.40
C GLY A 187 -22.84 4.30 -5.36
N ILE A 188 -22.00 3.81 -6.27
CA ILE A 188 -20.60 4.20 -6.41
C ILE A 188 -20.28 4.74 -7.81
N GLU A 189 -21.29 5.19 -8.57
CA GLU A 189 -21.13 5.64 -9.96
C GLU A 189 -20.09 6.77 -10.11
N ASN A 190 -19.98 7.64 -9.09
CA ASN A 190 -19.08 8.78 -9.10
C ASN A 190 -17.68 8.47 -8.57
N PHE A 191 -17.31 7.19 -8.44
CA PHE A 191 -15.96 6.81 -8.04
C PHE A 191 -15.28 6.05 -9.17
N ARG A 192 -13.98 6.23 -9.29
CA ARG A 192 -13.12 5.53 -10.25
C ARG A 192 -11.88 5.01 -9.54
N ILE A 193 -11.40 3.85 -9.95
CA ILE A 193 -10.14 3.27 -9.49
C ILE A 193 -9.15 3.27 -10.65
N GLY A 194 -7.93 3.69 -10.40
CA GLY A 194 -6.86 3.66 -11.39
C GLY A 194 -5.54 3.22 -10.81
N PHE A 195 -4.58 3.05 -11.69
CA PHE A 195 -3.19 2.78 -11.32
C PHE A 195 -2.24 3.59 -12.18
N LEU A 196 -1.05 3.83 -11.65
CA LEU A 196 0.14 4.27 -12.38
C LEU A 196 1.22 3.21 -12.15
N GLU A 197 1.82 2.72 -13.22
CA GLU A 197 3.05 1.96 -13.20
C GLU A 197 4.10 2.74 -13.98
N ALA A 198 5.20 3.11 -13.33
CA ALA A 198 6.27 3.89 -13.93
C ALA A 198 7.61 3.18 -13.75
N ASP A 199 8.33 2.98 -14.86
CA ASP A 199 9.64 2.34 -14.87
C ASP A 199 10.70 3.21 -14.19
N PRO A 200 11.88 2.64 -13.88
CA PRO A 200 12.97 3.39 -13.26
C PRO A 200 13.40 4.62 -14.08
N GLN A 201 13.74 5.70 -13.37
CA GLN A 201 14.19 6.98 -13.94
C GLN A 201 13.20 7.56 -14.97
N THR A 202 11.98 7.76 -14.53
CA THR A 202 10.89 8.28 -15.37
C THR A 202 10.29 9.54 -14.76
N PHE A 203 9.80 10.40 -15.64
CA PHE A 203 9.06 11.61 -15.32
C PHE A 203 7.65 11.48 -15.89
N ILE A 204 6.66 11.74 -15.04
CA ILE A 204 5.24 11.77 -15.42
C ILE A 204 4.87 13.24 -15.59
N SER A 205 4.50 13.63 -16.81
CA SER A 205 4.27 15.01 -17.22
C SER A 205 3.19 15.69 -16.34
N PRO A 206 3.35 16.99 -16.02
CA PRO A 206 2.39 17.69 -15.19
C PRO A 206 0.99 17.73 -15.79
N ALA A 207 -0.01 17.41 -14.99
CA ALA A 207 -1.42 17.54 -15.34
C ALA A 207 -2.24 17.89 -14.10
N HIS A 208 -3.37 18.55 -14.31
CA HIS A 208 -4.43 18.63 -13.30
C HIS A 208 -5.66 17.87 -13.80
N PHE A 209 -6.56 17.55 -12.87
CA PHE A 209 -7.75 16.75 -13.15
C PHE A 209 -8.97 17.44 -12.56
N ASP A 210 -10.12 17.36 -13.23
CA ASP A 210 -11.41 17.75 -12.66
C ASP A 210 -11.99 16.66 -11.74
N ALA A 211 -11.13 16.14 -10.88
CA ALA A 211 -11.45 15.10 -9.91
C ALA A 211 -10.54 15.20 -8.69
N ASP A 212 -11.12 14.91 -7.52
CA ASP A 212 -10.36 14.64 -6.32
C ASP A 212 -9.68 13.27 -6.39
N GLY A 213 -8.47 13.19 -5.84
CA GLY A 213 -7.68 11.96 -5.81
C GLY A 213 -7.18 11.62 -4.41
N VAL A 214 -7.20 10.32 -4.09
CA VAL A 214 -6.43 9.72 -2.99
C VAL A 214 -5.54 8.64 -3.58
N LEU A 215 -4.23 8.82 -3.44
CA LEU A 215 -3.21 7.97 -4.03
C LEU A 215 -2.58 7.12 -2.93
N PHE A 216 -2.37 5.84 -3.20
CA PHE A 216 -1.63 4.93 -2.32
C PHE A 216 -0.41 4.36 -3.05
N VAL A 217 0.78 4.61 -2.51
CA VAL A 217 2.03 4.09 -3.07
C VAL A 217 2.20 2.64 -2.66
N VAL A 218 2.06 1.73 -3.62
CA VAL A 218 2.11 0.29 -3.38
C VAL A 218 3.54 -0.25 -3.46
N GLN A 219 4.34 0.31 -4.35
CA GLN A 219 5.69 -0.18 -4.61
C GLN A 219 6.60 0.96 -5.03
N GLY A 220 7.79 0.99 -4.46
CA GLY A 220 8.88 1.86 -4.89
C GLY A 220 8.90 3.19 -4.16
N ARG A 221 9.72 4.10 -4.66
CA ARG A 221 9.91 5.45 -4.12
C ARG A 221 10.05 6.46 -5.24
N GLY A 222 9.68 7.71 -4.96
CA GLY A 222 9.71 8.77 -5.95
C GLY A 222 9.67 10.15 -5.32
N THR A 223 9.47 11.15 -6.18
CA THR A 223 9.13 12.51 -5.78
C THR A 223 7.75 12.83 -6.35
N PHE A 224 6.82 13.20 -5.48
CA PHE A 224 5.50 13.69 -5.85
C PHE A 224 5.45 15.20 -5.65
N ALA A 225 5.05 15.94 -6.68
CA ALA A 225 4.98 17.40 -6.62
C ALA A 225 3.58 17.89 -6.93
N MET A 226 3.15 18.91 -6.17
CA MET A 226 1.87 19.61 -6.34
C MET A 226 2.12 21.10 -6.43
N ILE A 227 1.34 21.79 -7.26
CA ILE A 227 1.36 23.25 -7.39
C ILE A 227 0.06 23.79 -6.78
N ARG A 228 0.13 24.55 -5.69
CA ARG A 228 -1.05 25.03 -4.97
C ARG A 228 -0.84 26.41 -4.36
N GLU A 229 -1.94 27.09 -4.08
CA GLU A 229 -1.96 28.37 -3.39
C GLU A 229 -1.55 28.18 -1.92
N ASN A 230 -0.59 28.96 -1.44
CA ASN A 230 -0.25 28.99 -0.02
C ASN A 230 -1.02 30.13 0.67
N ARG A 231 -1.94 29.79 1.57
CA ARG A 231 -2.65 30.78 2.40
C ARG A 231 -1.82 31.05 3.65
N GLY A 232 -0.88 31.99 3.54
CA GLY A 232 -0.03 32.40 4.66
C GLY A 232 -0.86 32.79 5.89
N ARG A 233 -0.66 32.07 7.01
CA ARG A 233 -1.39 32.28 8.27
C ARG A 233 -0.92 33.50 9.10
N THR A 234 -0.02 34.32 8.57
CA THR A 234 0.52 35.49 9.29
C THR A 234 0.67 36.71 8.39
N THR A 235 -0.16 37.71 8.69
CA THR A 235 0.10 39.16 8.64
C THR A 235 0.60 39.80 7.32
N THR A 236 -0.23 40.73 6.83
CA THR A 236 0.12 41.96 6.06
C THR A 236 0.35 41.91 4.54
N SER A 237 0.40 40.76 3.88
CA SER A 237 0.34 40.71 2.40
C SER A 237 -0.91 39.95 1.92
N SER A 238 -1.89 40.71 1.43
CA SER A 238 -3.17 40.22 0.88
C SER A 238 -3.03 39.51 -0.49
N ARG A 239 -1.88 38.90 -0.80
CA ARG A 239 -1.64 38.24 -2.10
C ARG A 239 -1.37 36.76 -1.88
N SER A 240 -2.29 35.96 -2.39
CA SER A 240 -2.13 34.53 -2.59
C SER A 240 -0.99 34.26 -3.56
N GLU A 241 -0.06 33.39 -3.17
CA GLU A 241 1.07 32.97 -4.00
C GLU A 241 0.96 31.47 -4.29
N ILE A 242 1.09 31.10 -5.57
CA ILE A 242 1.12 29.71 -6.01
C ILE A 242 2.53 29.16 -5.76
N LYS A 243 2.64 28.12 -4.94
CA LYS A 243 3.91 27.46 -4.61
C LYS A 243 3.91 26.01 -5.03
N ARG A 244 5.10 25.51 -5.33
CA ARG A 244 5.33 24.08 -5.53
C ARG A 244 5.64 23.43 -4.19
N HIS A 245 4.97 22.35 -3.89
CA HIS A 245 5.24 21.48 -2.75
C HIS A 245 5.70 20.13 -3.29
N SER A 246 6.89 19.69 -2.90
CA SER A 246 7.44 18.40 -3.32
C SER A 246 7.68 17.50 -2.12
N PHE A 247 7.28 16.25 -2.28
CA PHE A 247 7.32 15.22 -1.25
C PHE A 247 8.11 14.03 -1.78
N ASN A 248 9.05 13.54 -0.98
CA ASN A 248 9.60 12.21 -1.21
C ASN A 248 8.52 11.20 -0.79
N ILE A 249 8.21 10.29 -1.70
CA ILE A 249 7.16 9.28 -1.47
C ILE A 249 7.77 7.88 -1.47
N GLU A 250 7.21 6.99 -0.67
CA GLU A 250 7.60 5.60 -0.53
C GLU A 250 6.41 4.68 -0.31
N THR A 251 6.63 3.36 -0.37
CA THR A 251 5.59 2.36 -0.14
C THR A 251 4.84 2.62 1.17
N GLY A 252 3.51 2.65 1.09
CA GLY A 252 2.62 2.91 2.22
C GLY A 252 2.10 4.35 2.29
N ASP A 253 2.69 5.29 1.54
CA ASP A 253 2.25 6.68 1.55
C ASP A 253 0.87 6.85 0.91
N VAL A 254 0.03 7.61 1.60
CA VAL A 254 -1.29 8.08 1.18
C VAL A 254 -1.19 9.56 0.88
N ILE A 255 -1.65 9.98 -0.30
CA ILE A 255 -1.52 11.36 -0.78
C ILE A 255 -2.90 11.85 -1.23
N ARG A 256 -3.38 12.94 -0.62
CA ARG A 256 -4.59 13.66 -1.05
C ARG A 256 -4.24 14.69 -2.12
N VAL A 257 -4.98 14.69 -3.22
CA VAL A 257 -4.83 15.64 -4.34
C VAL A 257 -6.18 16.26 -4.67
N HIS A 258 -6.35 17.56 -4.41
CA HIS A 258 -7.61 18.25 -4.70
C HIS A 258 -7.82 18.46 -6.20
N ALA A 259 -9.08 18.40 -6.63
CA ALA A 259 -9.46 18.72 -8.00
C ALA A 259 -8.85 20.06 -8.46
N GLY A 260 -8.34 20.10 -9.69
CA GLY A 260 -7.67 21.26 -10.27
C GLY A 260 -6.21 21.47 -9.84
N THR A 261 -5.69 20.69 -8.89
CA THR A 261 -4.28 20.80 -8.46
C THR A 261 -3.34 20.21 -9.52
N PRO A 262 -2.44 20.99 -10.14
CA PRO A 262 -1.44 20.43 -11.05
C PRO A 262 -0.42 19.59 -10.28
N VAL A 263 -0.21 18.36 -10.74
CA VAL A 263 0.72 17.40 -10.13
C VAL A 263 1.66 16.79 -11.15
N TYR A 264 2.86 16.45 -10.71
CA TYR A 264 3.80 15.63 -11.48
C TYR A 264 4.56 14.67 -10.57
N VAL A 265 5.07 13.58 -11.16
CA VAL A 265 5.70 12.50 -10.41
C VAL A 265 7.04 12.15 -11.06
N VAL A 266 8.02 11.84 -10.22
CA VAL A 266 9.35 11.38 -10.66
C VAL A 266 9.64 10.03 -10.01
N ASN A 267 9.83 8.98 -10.79
CA ASN A 267 10.47 7.77 -10.30
C ASN A 267 11.98 7.96 -10.38
N LYS A 268 12.60 8.28 -9.24
CA LYS A 268 14.05 8.51 -9.14
C LYS A 268 14.88 7.24 -8.98
N HIS A 269 14.25 6.08 -8.83
CA HIS A 269 14.96 4.82 -8.60
C HIS A 269 15.63 4.32 -9.89
N GLU A 270 16.76 3.62 -9.77
CA GLU A 270 17.52 3.09 -10.93
C GLU A 270 17.03 1.73 -11.43
N SER A 271 16.54 0.87 -10.53
CA SER A 271 16.05 -0.48 -10.86
C SER A 271 14.60 -0.81 -10.46
N GLN A 272 13.95 -0.03 -9.60
CA GLN A 272 12.62 -0.34 -9.08
C GLN A 272 11.54 0.49 -9.77
N LYS A 273 10.44 -0.16 -10.15
CA LYS A 273 9.22 0.52 -10.62
C LYS A 273 8.55 1.28 -9.46
N LEU A 274 7.87 2.37 -9.80
CA LEU A 274 6.94 3.07 -8.93
C LEU A 274 5.52 2.65 -9.31
N VAL A 275 4.76 2.12 -8.35
CA VAL A 275 3.37 1.70 -8.55
C VAL A 275 2.48 2.43 -7.56
N ILE A 276 1.48 3.14 -8.08
CA ILE A 276 0.53 3.94 -7.30
C ILE A 276 -0.89 3.54 -7.68
N ILE A 277 -1.72 3.21 -6.70
CA ILE A 277 -3.16 2.98 -6.88
C ILE A 277 -3.90 4.26 -6.53
N LYS A 278 -4.94 4.57 -7.30
CA LYS A 278 -5.64 5.85 -7.25
C LYS A 278 -7.13 5.60 -7.01
N PHE A 279 -7.67 6.20 -5.97
CA PHE A 279 -9.09 6.47 -5.84
C PHE A 279 -9.36 7.86 -6.40
N ILE A 280 -10.40 7.99 -7.24
CA ILE A 280 -10.71 9.21 -7.97
C ILE A 280 -12.20 9.49 -7.84
N ARG A 281 -12.54 10.72 -7.44
CA ARG A 281 -13.93 11.23 -7.37
C ARG A 281 -14.06 12.45 -8.28
N PRO A 282 -14.67 12.31 -9.47
CA PRO A 282 -14.97 13.43 -10.34
C PRO A 282 -15.87 14.49 -9.68
N VAL A 283 -15.64 15.76 -10.03
CA VAL A 283 -16.40 16.89 -9.45
C VAL A 283 -17.47 17.44 -10.39
N ASN A 284 -17.39 17.16 -11.69
CA ASN A 284 -18.30 17.69 -12.70
C ASN A 284 -19.42 16.69 -13.06
N THR A 285 -19.07 15.61 -13.75
CA THR A 285 -20.02 14.60 -14.23
C THR A 285 -19.78 13.29 -13.50
N PRO A 286 -20.83 12.64 -12.94
CA PRO A 286 -20.68 11.38 -12.23
C PRO A 286 -19.87 10.33 -13.01
N GLY A 287 -18.73 9.97 -12.44
CA GLY A 287 -17.87 8.93 -12.98
C GLY A 287 -17.06 9.35 -14.22
N ALA A 288 -17.11 10.60 -14.67
CA ALA A 288 -16.34 11.11 -15.80
C ALA A 288 -15.42 12.26 -15.38
N PHE A 289 -14.15 12.15 -15.73
CA PHE A 289 -13.12 13.15 -15.47
C PHE A 289 -12.07 13.11 -16.58
N GLU A 290 -11.37 14.22 -16.75
CA GLU A 290 -10.33 14.41 -17.76
C GLU A 290 -9.02 14.90 -17.16
N ALA A 291 -7.94 14.63 -17.89
CA ALA A 291 -6.61 15.12 -17.60
C ALA A 291 -6.36 16.38 -18.44
N PHE A 292 -5.99 17.48 -17.78
CA PHE A 292 -5.69 18.75 -18.41
C PHE A 292 -4.17 18.97 -18.40
N HIS A 293 -3.56 18.83 -19.58
CA HIS A 293 -2.12 18.91 -19.78
C HIS A 293 -1.70 20.33 -20.14
N GLY A 294 -1.00 21.01 -19.22
CA GLY A 294 -0.40 22.32 -19.51
C GLY A 294 0.91 22.13 -20.26
N PRO A 295 1.96 21.62 -19.59
CA PRO A 295 3.16 21.14 -20.26
C PRO A 295 2.83 19.92 -21.13
N GLY A 296 3.25 19.97 -22.39
CA GLY A 296 2.93 18.99 -23.41
C GLY A 296 3.15 19.58 -24.80
N GLY A 297 2.62 18.93 -25.82
CA GLY A 297 2.73 19.41 -27.18
C GLY A 297 1.71 18.73 -28.07
N ASP A 298 2.18 17.81 -28.90
CA ASP A 298 1.33 16.96 -29.72
C ASP A 298 0.89 15.70 -28.96
N ASN A 299 1.72 15.18 -28.03
CA ASN A 299 1.38 14.00 -27.24
C ASN A 299 2.09 13.98 -25.86
N PRO A 300 1.36 14.22 -24.74
CA PRO A 300 -0.06 14.57 -24.71
C PRO A 300 -0.31 15.95 -25.31
N GLU A 301 -1.50 16.15 -25.87
CA GLU A 301 -1.91 17.44 -26.39
C GLU A 301 -1.96 18.48 -25.27
N SER A 302 -1.24 19.58 -25.43
CA SER A 302 -1.32 20.71 -24.48
C SER A 302 -2.63 21.48 -24.66
N PHE A 303 -3.34 21.78 -23.57
CA PHE A 303 -4.56 22.59 -23.63
C PHE A 303 -4.30 24.01 -24.17
N PHE A 304 -3.04 24.48 -24.17
CA PHE A 304 -2.72 25.79 -24.76
C PHE A 304 -3.04 25.84 -26.25
N ARG A 305 -3.01 24.70 -26.95
CA ARG A 305 -3.30 24.59 -28.38
C ARG A 305 -4.77 24.86 -28.73
N ALA A 306 -5.66 24.80 -27.76
CA ALA A 306 -7.08 25.12 -27.95
C ALA A 306 -7.35 26.63 -28.02
N PHE A 307 -6.43 27.47 -27.54
CA PHE A 307 -6.57 28.92 -27.61
C PHE A 307 -6.12 29.47 -28.97
N SER A 308 -6.69 30.62 -29.37
CA SER A 308 -6.29 31.27 -30.61
C SER A 308 -4.82 31.74 -30.54
N PRO A 309 -4.06 31.67 -31.64
CA PRO A 309 -2.68 32.14 -31.67
C PRO A 309 -2.54 33.58 -31.19
N GLU A 310 -3.46 34.47 -31.59
CA GLU A 310 -3.44 35.89 -31.25
C GLU A 310 -3.63 36.10 -29.74
N LEU A 311 -4.46 35.27 -29.09
CA LEU A 311 -4.64 35.28 -27.65
C LEU A 311 -3.35 34.87 -26.94
N LEU A 312 -2.70 33.79 -27.40
CA LEU A 312 -1.45 33.32 -26.80
C LEU A 312 -0.30 34.31 -27.00
N GLU A 313 -0.17 34.91 -28.18
CA GLU A 313 0.82 35.96 -28.45
C GLU A 313 0.62 37.15 -27.51
N ALA A 314 -0.63 37.60 -27.34
CA ALA A 314 -0.96 38.69 -26.41
C ALA A 314 -0.70 38.31 -24.94
N ALA A 315 -1.07 37.09 -24.54
CA ALA A 315 -0.93 36.61 -23.16
C ALA A 315 0.52 36.41 -22.75
N PHE A 316 1.34 35.79 -23.61
CA PHE A 316 2.74 35.49 -23.34
C PHE A 316 3.71 36.58 -23.81
N LYS A 317 3.23 37.58 -24.58
CA LYS A 317 4.04 38.66 -25.17
C LYS A 317 5.22 38.15 -25.99
N VAL A 318 4.96 37.11 -26.79
CA VAL A 318 5.93 36.48 -27.68
C VAL A 318 5.30 36.23 -29.04
N ASP A 319 6.11 36.02 -30.06
CA ASP A 319 5.65 35.68 -31.40
C ASP A 319 5.14 34.22 -31.48
N ARG A 320 4.30 33.96 -32.49
CA ARG A 320 3.76 32.64 -32.79
C ARG A 320 4.82 31.57 -33.00
N GLU A 321 5.96 31.85 -33.63
CA GLU A 321 6.98 30.84 -33.88
C GLU A 321 7.62 30.36 -32.57
N SER A 322 7.82 31.28 -31.62
CA SER A 322 8.27 30.98 -30.26
C SER A 322 7.29 30.10 -29.50
N LEU A 323 5.97 30.38 -29.59
CA LEU A 323 4.93 29.53 -28.97
C LEU A 323 4.85 28.15 -29.63
N GLN A 324 4.94 28.11 -30.96
CA GLN A 324 4.94 26.86 -31.71
C GLN A 324 6.14 25.99 -31.34
N ARG A 325 7.30 26.55 -31.03
CA ARG A 325 8.49 25.78 -30.61
C ARG A 325 8.33 25.06 -29.28
N ILE A 326 7.63 25.65 -28.30
CA ILE A 326 7.52 25.07 -26.95
C ILE A 326 6.43 24.00 -26.81
N PHE A 327 5.44 23.99 -27.72
CA PHE A 327 4.32 23.03 -27.72
C PHE A 327 4.49 21.89 -28.73
N GLN A 328 5.72 21.35 -28.86
CA GLN A 328 6.11 20.27 -29.80
C GLN A 328 6.46 18.94 -29.13
N GLN A 329 6.29 18.82 -27.82
CA GLN A 329 6.58 17.57 -27.11
C GLN A 329 5.66 16.44 -27.61
N LYS A 330 6.25 15.26 -27.84
CA LYS A 330 5.57 14.11 -28.47
C LYS A 330 5.90 12.75 -27.85
N GLU A 331 6.63 12.74 -26.75
CA GLU A 331 7.12 11.53 -26.08
C GLU A 331 6.06 10.86 -25.18
N GLY A 332 4.86 11.44 -25.09
CA GLY A 332 3.77 10.97 -24.24
C GLY A 332 3.86 11.48 -22.81
N THR A 333 2.95 10.97 -21.97
CA THR A 333 2.78 11.40 -20.56
C THR A 333 3.88 10.86 -19.65
N ILE A 334 4.44 9.69 -19.96
CA ILE A 334 5.46 9.01 -19.15
C ILE A 334 6.74 8.93 -19.97
N ILE A 335 7.73 9.75 -19.61
CA ILE A 335 8.96 9.93 -20.37
C ILE A 335 10.18 9.53 -19.56
N LYS A 336 11.28 9.21 -20.23
CA LYS A 336 12.56 8.95 -19.55
C LYS A 336 13.12 10.25 -19.00
N ALA A 337 13.69 10.21 -17.81
CA ALA A 337 14.43 11.33 -17.22
C ALA A 337 15.89 10.94 -17.00
N SER A 338 16.81 11.87 -17.30
CA SER A 338 18.23 11.68 -17.01
C SER A 338 18.51 11.76 -15.50
N ARG A 339 19.66 11.24 -15.05
CA ARG A 339 20.08 11.34 -13.65
C ARG A 339 20.23 12.80 -13.20
N GLU A 340 20.64 13.68 -14.10
CA GLU A 340 20.82 15.12 -13.85
C GLU A 340 19.47 15.80 -13.67
N GLN A 341 18.50 15.50 -14.56
CA GLN A 341 17.13 16.00 -14.47
C GLN A 341 16.45 15.54 -13.17
N ILE A 342 16.59 14.26 -12.82
CA ILE A 342 16.04 13.70 -11.57
C ILE A 342 16.64 14.40 -10.34
N ARG A 343 17.97 14.62 -10.33
CA ARG A 343 18.64 15.36 -9.26
C ARG A 343 18.08 16.79 -9.14
N ALA A 344 17.98 17.52 -10.26
CA ALA A 344 17.43 18.88 -10.27
C ALA A 344 15.97 18.94 -9.76
N LEU A 345 15.14 17.96 -10.14
CA LEU A 345 13.74 17.87 -9.70
C LEU A 345 13.58 17.48 -8.22
N THR A 346 14.63 16.95 -7.58
CA THR A 346 14.63 16.54 -6.17
C THR A 346 15.13 17.64 -5.24
N HIS A 347 15.92 18.60 -5.73
CA HIS A 347 16.54 19.66 -4.92
C HIS A 347 15.74 20.96 -4.79
N GLY A 348 14.59 21.07 -5.45
CA GLY A 348 13.75 22.27 -5.34
C GLY A 348 12.89 22.25 -4.08
N GLU A 349 13.06 23.25 -3.21
CA GLU A 349 12.23 23.65 -2.06
C GLU A 349 11.37 22.54 -1.41
N GLU A 350 11.86 22.04 -0.27
CA GLU A 350 11.08 21.29 0.72
C GLU A 350 10.01 22.21 1.33
N GLY A 351 8.92 22.44 0.59
CA GLY A 351 7.75 23.17 1.05
C GLY A 351 6.86 22.36 1.99
N GLY A 352 7.44 21.56 2.88
CA GLY A 352 6.73 20.82 3.91
C GLY A 352 7.15 21.38 5.26
N GLY A 353 6.24 22.03 5.99
CA GLY A 353 6.51 22.41 7.38
C GLY A 353 7.05 21.21 8.16
N ILE A 354 8.01 21.45 9.05
CA ILE A 354 8.67 20.42 9.87
C ILE A 354 7.58 19.64 10.61
N TRP A 355 7.42 18.36 10.28
CA TRP A 355 6.55 17.46 11.02
C TRP A 355 7.00 17.42 12.50
N PRO A 356 6.11 17.64 13.50
CA PRO A 356 4.65 17.62 13.45
C PRO A 356 3.97 19.01 13.35
N PHE A 357 4.71 20.10 13.15
CA PHE A 357 4.19 21.48 13.26
C PHE A 357 3.79 22.13 11.92
N GLY A 358 3.73 21.36 10.83
CA GLY A 358 3.28 21.82 9.52
C GLY A 358 1.75 21.82 9.39
N GLY A 359 1.11 22.96 9.70
CA GLY A 359 -0.30 23.16 9.46
C GLY A 359 -0.62 23.31 7.97
N GLU A 360 -0.96 22.21 7.31
CA GLU A 360 -1.89 22.10 6.17
C GLU A 360 -2.21 20.61 5.96
N SER A 361 -3.49 20.27 5.84
CA SER A 361 -4.03 18.92 5.68
C SER A 361 -3.73 18.31 4.31
N SER A 362 -2.52 18.45 3.77
CA SER A 362 -2.16 17.97 2.43
C SER A 362 -0.81 17.23 2.35
N CYS A 363 -0.08 17.11 3.46
CA CYS A 363 1.15 16.31 3.49
C CYS A 363 0.83 14.81 3.41
N PRO A 364 1.60 14.01 2.66
CA PRO A 364 1.44 12.56 2.68
C PRO A 364 1.58 12.00 4.10
N PHE A 365 0.83 10.95 4.40
CA PHE A 365 1.05 10.14 5.60
C PHE A 365 1.25 8.68 5.21
N ASN A 366 2.06 7.95 5.98
CA ASN A 366 2.33 6.55 5.68
C ASN A 366 1.39 5.63 6.49
N LEU A 367 0.52 4.90 5.78
CA LEU A 367 -0.43 3.96 6.38
C LEU A 367 0.28 2.76 7.05
N LEU A 368 1.40 2.31 6.47
CA LEU A 368 2.12 1.11 6.92
C LEU A 368 3.08 1.38 8.09
N HIS A 369 3.42 2.64 8.35
CA HIS A 369 4.15 3.05 9.55
C HIS A 369 3.27 3.08 10.82
N ARG A 370 1.95 3.02 10.65
CA ARG A 370 1.03 2.94 11.78
C ARG A 370 1.02 1.54 12.39
N ARG A 371 0.51 1.44 13.62
CA ARG A 371 0.21 0.14 14.20
C ARG A 371 -1.00 -0.46 13.47
N PRO A 372 -0.95 -1.74 13.06
CA PRO A 372 -2.10 -2.39 12.44
C PRO A 372 -3.25 -2.49 13.45
N THR A 373 -4.48 -2.28 12.98
CA THR A 373 -5.71 -2.42 13.79
C THR A 373 -5.97 -3.88 14.15
N HIS A 374 -5.60 -4.81 13.27
CA HIS A 374 -5.58 -6.24 13.54
C HIS A 374 -4.25 -6.85 13.11
N LYS A 375 -3.66 -7.70 13.95
CA LYS A 375 -2.43 -8.45 13.64
C LYS A 375 -2.40 -9.77 14.40
N ASN A 376 -2.23 -10.87 13.66
CA ASN A 376 -1.89 -12.18 14.21
C ASN A 376 -1.05 -12.98 13.20
N ASN A 377 -0.93 -14.29 13.37
CA ASN A 377 -0.14 -15.16 12.49
C ASN A 377 -0.72 -15.30 11.08
N TYR A 378 -1.98 -14.93 10.88
CA TYR A 378 -2.74 -15.13 9.64
C TYR A 378 -2.92 -13.86 8.82
N GLY A 379 -2.60 -12.70 9.39
CA GLY A 379 -2.59 -11.46 8.63
C GLY A 379 -2.41 -10.20 9.45
N GLN A 380 -2.39 -9.09 8.73
CA GLN A 380 -2.29 -7.72 9.25
C GLN A 380 -3.27 -6.81 8.51
N LEU A 381 -3.95 -5.93 9.25
CA LEU A 381 -4.81 -4.89 8.70
C LEU A 381 -4.34 -3.52 9.20
N PHE A 382 -4.12 -2.59 8.28
CA PHE A 382 -3.81 -1.19 8.57
C PHE A 382 -4.97 -0.33 8.07
N GLU A 383 -5.41 0.65 8.86
CA GLU A 383 -6.58 1.47 8.53
C GLU A 383 -6.30 2.94 8.84
N ALA A 384 -6.86 3.82 8.03
CA ALA A 384 -6.92 5.26 8.26
C ALA A 384 -8.36 5.73 8.00
N ASP A 385 -9.02 6.15 9.09
CA ASP A 385 -10.41 6.62 9.13
C ASP A 385 -10.47 8.14 8.87
N PRO A 386 -11.49 8.66 8.13
CA PRO A 386 -11.73 10.10 8.01
C PRO A 386 -11.82 10.86 9.35
N ASN A 387 -12.26 10.22 10.44
CA ASN A 387 -12.29 10.80 11.78
C ASN A 387 -10.88 11.09 12.35
N GLU A 388 -9.86 10.34 11.89
CA GLU A 388 -8.47 10.50 12.32
C GLU A 388 -7.64 11.34 11.32
N PHE A 389 -8.02 11.33 10.05
CA PHE A 389 -7.30 11.99 8.96
C PHE A 389 -8.21 12.98 8.23
N GLU A 390 -8.05 14.27 8.56
CA GLU A 390 -8.78 15.38 7.92
C GLU A 390 -8.70 15.35 6.37
N GLN A 391 -7.57 14.85 5.84
CA GLN A 391 -7.31 14.63 4.41
C GLN A 391 -8.32 13.71 3.70
N LEU A 392 -9.01 12.86 4.45
CA LEU A 392 -9.95 11.87 3.93
C LEU A 392 -11.41 12.21 4.29
N ASP A 393 -11.62 13.19 5.17
CA ASP A 393 -12.92 13.50 5.75
C ASP A 393 -13.90 14.11 4.73
N ASP A 394 -13.42 15.00 3.87
CA ASP A 394 -14.23 15.64 2.83
C ASP A 394 -14.74 14.66 1.75
N LEU A 395 -14.03 13.53 1.60
CA LEU A 395 -14.39 12.43 0.71
C LEU A 395 -15.21 11.34 1.41
N ASP A 396 -15.40 11.41 2.73
CA ASP A 396 -16.04 10.36 3.53
C ASP A 396 -15.44 8.97 3.22
N LEU A 397 -14.11 8.91 3.24
CA LEU A 397 -13.31 7.82 2.70
C LEU A 397 -12.39 7.21 3.77
N MET A 398 -12.49 5.91 4.01
CA MET A 398 -11.47 5.15 4.74
C MET A 398 -10.55 4.44 3.75
N ILE A 399 -9.25 4.45 4.02
CA ILE A 399 -8.28 3.61 3.30
C ILE A 399 -7.75 2.52 4.22
N SER A 400 -7.69 1.29 3.72
CA SER A 400 -7.12 0.16 4.44
C SER A 400 -6.18 -0.67 3.58
N PHE A 401 -5.18 -1.28 4.22
CA PHE A 401 -4.27 -2.22 3.61
C PHE A 401 -4.29 -3.53 4.39
N ALA A 402 -4.65 -4.62 3.72
CA ALA A 402 -4.67 -5.96 4.28
C ALA A 402 -3.55 -6.81 3.69
N ASN A 403 -2.79 -7.49 4.53
CA ASN A 403 -1.83 -8.53 4.15
C ASN A 403 -2.29 -9.84 4.80
N ILE A 404 -2.87 -10.74 4.02
CA ILE A 404 -3.31 -12.05 4.47
C ILE A 404 -2.16 -13.04 4.19
N THR A 405 -1.67 -13.68 5.24
CA THR A 405 -0.58 -14.67 5.11
C THR A 405 -1.04 -15.83 4.24
N ARG A 406 -0.13 -16.42 3.44
CA ARG A 406 -0.41 -17.61 2.62
C ARG A 406 -1.17 -18.68 3.40
N GLY A 407 -2.23 -19.22 2.81
CA GLY A 407 -3.14 -20.19 3.41
C GLY A 407 -4.00 -19.65 4.57
N GLY A 408 -3.91 -18.35 4.88
CA GLY A 408 -4.77 -17.65 5.83
C GLY A 408 -6.02 -17.07 5.17
N MET A 409 -6.94 -16.56 5.98
CA MET A 409 -8.12 -15.84 5.54
C MET A 409 -8.44 -14.66 6.44
N SER A 410 -9.03 -13.62 5.86
CA SER A 410 -9.89 -12.71 6.62
C SER A 410 -11.24 -13.40 6.83
N GLY A 411 -11.64 -13.52 8.09
CA GLY A 411 -12.88 -14.13 8.51
C GLY A 411 -14.10 -13.44 7.94
N PRO A 412 -15.26 -14.11 7.93
CA PRO A 412 -16.50 -13.48 7.48
C PRO A 412 -16.86 -12.25 8.31
N PHE A 413 -17.04 -11.10 7.67
CA PHE A 413 -17.52 -9.86 8.28
C PHE A 413 -18.39 -9.08 7.29
N TYR A 414 -19.10 -8.06 7.77
CA TYR A 414 -19.72 -7.07 6.89
C TYR A 414 -19.48 -5.65 7.39
N ASN A 415 -19.45 -4.69 6.46
CA ASN A 415 -19.43 -3.26 6.77
C ASN A 415 -20.85 -2.75 6.99
N SER A 416 -21.07 -1.99 8.05
CA SER A 416 -22.39 -1.42 8.38
C SER A 416 -22.94 -0.44 7.33
N LYS A 417 -22.08 0.42 6.79
CA LYS A 417 -22.46 1.53 5.89
C LYS A 417 -21.52 1.69 4.71
N ALA A 418 -20.25 1.35 4.88
CA ALA A 418 -19.25 1.60 3.85
C ALA A 418 -19.32 0.55 2.72
N THR A 419 -19.23 1.03 1.49
CA THR A 419 -18.97 0.16 0.33
C THR A 419 -17.47 0.05 0.13
N LYS A 420 -16.95 -1.18 0.15
CA LYS A 420 -15.52 -1.46 0.01
C LYS A 420 -15.20 -1.68 -1.46
N ILE A 421 -14.23 -0.93 -1.98
CA ILE A 421 -13.64 -1.11 -3.31
C ILE A 421 -12.20 -1.55 -3.10
N ALA A 422 -11.91 -2.82 -3.36
CA ALA A 422 -10.64 -3.46 -3.07
C ALA A 422 -9.83 -3.68 -4.35
N TYR A 423 -8.54 -3.38 -4.33
CA TYR A 423 -7.57 -3.63 -5.41
C TYR A 423 -6.50 -4.59 -4.89
N VAL A 424 -6.34 -5.73 -5.56
CA VAL A 424 -5.31 -6.73 -5.23
C VAL A 424 -3.97 -6.26 -5.76
N VAL A 425 -3.04 -5.97 -4.84
CA VAL A 425 -1.74 -5.39 -5.20
C VAL A 425 -0.65 -6.44 -5.38
N ASP A 426 -0.74 -7.55 -4.65
CA ASP A 426 0.20 -8.66 -4.75
C ASP A 426 -0.43 -9.99 -4.30
N GLY A 427 0.09 -11.08 -4.86
CA GLY A 427 -0.39 -12.44 -4.59
C GLY A 427 -1.71 -12.81 -5.26
N GLU A 428 -2.29 -13.88 -4.75
CA GLU A 428 -3.49 -14.52 -5.31
C GLU A 428 -4.33 -15.19 -4.22
N GLY A 429 -5.57 -15.51 -4.54
CA GLY A 429 -6.52 -16.11 -3.62
C GLY A 429 -7.93 -16.09 -4.17
N TYR A 430 -8.92 -15.95 -3.29
CA TYR A 430 -10.31 -15.77 -3.69
C TYR A 430 -11.10 -15.02 -2.61
N PHE A 431 -12.28 -14.55 -2.97
CA PHE A 431 -13.27 -14.10 -2.00
C PHE A 431 -14.59 -14.82 -2.20
N GLU A 432 -15.36 -14.87 -1.12
CA GLU A 432 -16.76 -15.28 -1.13
C GLU A 432 -17.60 -14.22 -0.45
N MET A 433 -18.76 -13.92 -1.03
CA MET A 433 -19.69 -12.91 -0.55
C MET A 433 -21.13 -13.42 -0.63
N ALA A 434 -21.91 -13.21 0.42
CA ALA A 434 -23.34 -13.46 0.42
C ALA A 434 -24.09 -12.21 -0.11
N CYS A 435 -24.88 -12.39 -1.17
CA CYS A 435 -25.59 -11.28 -1.82
C CYS A 435 -27.09 -11.61 -2.00
N PRO A 436 -28.01 -10.83 -1.39
CA PRO A 436 -29.45 -11.04 -1.60
C PRO A 436 -29.91 -10.60 -3.00
N HIS A 437 -29.19 -9.67 -3.66
CA HIS A 437 -29.59 -9.08 -4.94
C HIS A 437 -29.33 -9.98 -6.16
N VAL A 438 -28.37 -10.91 -6.07
CA VAL A 438 -28.04 -11.83 -7.18
C VAL A 438 -29.00 -13.04 -7.21
N SER A 439 -29.61 -13.40 -6.07
CA SER A 439 -30.57 -14.51 -6.02
C SER A 439 -31.91 -14.17 -6.67
N SER A 440 -32.33 -12.89 -6.61
CA SER A 440 -33.55 -12.39 -7.24
C SER A 440 -33.49 -12.40 -8.76
N THR A 441 -32.32 -12.11 -9.34
CA THR A 441 -32.12 -12.08 -10.81
C THR A 441 -32.18 -13.48 -11.42
N ARG A 442 -31.68 -14.50 -10.69
CA ARG A 442 -31.74 -15.92 -11.11
C ARG A 442 -33.16 -16.48 -11.28
N LYS A 443 -34.17 -15.86 -10.66
CA LYS A 443 -35.58 -16.31 -10.78
C LYS A 443 -36.35 -15.65 -11.92
N GLN A 444 -35.87 -14.54 -12.49
CA GLN A 444 -36.56 -13.87 -13.60
C GLN A 444 -36.21 -14.43 -14.99
N GLY A 445 -35.01 -15.02 -15.16
CA GLY A 445 -34.59 -15.60 -16.45
C GLY A 445 -35.18 -16.97 -16.81
N ARG A 446 -35.99 -17.59 -15.94
CA ARG A 446 -36.51 -18.97 -16.10
C ARG A 446 -38.03 -19.10 -16.20
N ARG A 447 -38.78 -18.00 -16.39
CA ARG A 447 -40.23 -18.05 -16.62
C ARG A 447 -40.63 -17.45 -17.97
N GLY A 448 -40.26 -18.15 -19.03
CA GLY A 448 -41.03 -18.15 -20.26
C GLY A 448 -42.24 -19.07 -20.10
N GLN A 449 -43.44 -18.48 -20.24
CA GLN A 449 -44.75 -19.11 -20.43
C GLN A 449 -45.20 -20.17 -19.40
N SER A 450 -45.96 -19.71 -18.40
CA SER A 450 -47.14 -20.45 -17.93
C SER A 450 -48.12 -19.45 -17.31
N THR A 451 -49.23 -19.24 -18.01
CA THR A 451 -50.44 -18.60 -17.50
C THR A 451 -51.00 -19.41 -16.35
N GLY A 452 -51.08 -18.83 -15.16
CA GLY A 452 -51.68 -19.52 -14.00
C GLY A 452 -51.57 -18.71 -12.72
N SER A 453 -52.71 -18.19 -12.29
CA SER A 453 -52.92 -17.43 -11.05
C SER A 453 -52.21 -18.07 -9.85
N SER A 454 -51.40 -17.30 -9.13
CA SER A 454 -50.91 -17.68 -7.80
C SER A 454 -50.63 -16.43 -6.99
N ARG A 455 -51.54 -16.20 -6.03
CA ARG A 455 -51.48 -15.31 -4.88
C ARG A 455 -50.05 -15.04 -4.39
N GLY A 456 -49.78 -13.78 -4.06
CA GLY A 456 -48.52 -13.33 -3.48
C GLY A 456 -48.14 -14.14 -2.25
N SER A 457 -47.22 -15.09 -2.42
CA SER A 457 -46.35 -15.52 -1.34
C SER A 457 -45.17 -14.54 -1.33
N ARG A 458 -44.94 -13.88 -0.20
CA ARG A 458 -43.66 -13.23 0.09
C ARG A 458 -42.60 -14.34 0.04
N GLN A 459 -41.97 -14.54 -1.13
CA GLN A 459 -40.81 -15.41 -1.24
C GLN A 459 -39.73 -14.85 -0.30
N GLY A 460 -39.31 -15.65 0.68
CA GLY A 460 -38.24 -15.27 1.59
C GLY A 460 -36.99 -14.84 0.81
N THR A 461 -36.29 -13.83 1.34
CA THR A 461 -35.02 -13.35 0.78
C THR A 461 -34.02 -14.50 0.81
N THR A 462 -33.64 -15.02 -0.35
CA THR A 462 -32.57 -16.00 -0.49
C THR A 462 -31.25 -15.26 -0.71
N TYR A 463 -30.15 -15.73 -0.13
CA TYR A 463 -28.81 -15.20 -0.44
C TYR A 463 -28.20 -15.99 -1.59
N GLY A 464 -27.68 -15.31 -2.61
CA GLY A 464 -26.83 -15.89 -3.64
C GLY A 464 -25.37 -15.84 -3.22
N GLN A 465 -24.61 -16.90 -3.47
CA GLN A 465 -23.16 -16.89 -3.29
C GLN A 465 -22.51 -16.21 -4.49
N VAL A 466 -21.71 -15.18 -4.21
CA VAL A 466 -20.81 -14.54 -5.17
C VAL A 466 -19.40 -14.99 -4.81
N LYS A 467 -18.69 -15.57 -5.78
CA LYS A 467 -17.32 -16.08 -5.60
C LYS A 467 -16.47 -15.69 -6.80
N SER A 468 -15.19 -15.39 -6.57
CA SER A 468 -14.24 -15.16 -7.68
C SER A 468 -12.81 -15.36 -7.24
N ARG A 469 -11.96 -15.79 -8.18
CA ARG A 469 -10.50 -15.80 -8.02
C ARG A 469 -9.96 -14.38 -8.00
N LEU A 470 -8.98 -14.16 -7.12
CA LEU A 470 -8.25 -12.93 -6.95
C LEU A 470 -6.80 -13.13 -7.39
N LYS A 471 -6.29 -12.17 -8.16
CA LYS A 471 -4.88 -12.06 -8.54
C LYS A 471 -4.50 -10.59 -8.60
N ARG A 472 -3.21 -10.26 -8.56
CA ARG A 472 -2.72 -8.89 -8.79
C ARG A 472 -3.44 -8.21 -9.95
N GLY A 473 -3.90 -6.97 -9.73
CA GLY A 473 -4.67 -6.18 -10.69
C GLY A 473 -6.18 -6.35 -10.60
N THR A 474 -6.67 -7.38 -9.89
CA THR A 474 -8.11 -7.59 -9.70
C THR A 474 -8.69 -6.52 -8.78
N VAL A 475 -9.79 -5.90 -9.20
CA VAL A 475 -10.62 -5.04 -8.36
C VAL A 475 -11.90 -5.79 -8.00
N PHE A 476 -12.32 -5.76 -6.74
CA PHE A 476 -13.63 -6.29 -6.35
C PHE A 476 -14.35 -5.36 -5.40
N VAL A 477 -15.68 -5.36 -5.47
CA VAL A 477 -16.56 -4.47 -4.73
C VAL A 477 -17.40 -5.27 -3.75
N VAL A 478 -17.40 -4.85 -2.49
CA VAL A 478 -18.27 -5.40 -1.44
C VAL A 478 -19.20 -4.29 -0.97
N PRO A 479 -20.48 -4.31 -1.38
CA PRO A 479 -21.44 -3.31 -0.92
C PRO A 479 -21.68 -3.42 0.59
N ALA A 480 -22.12 -2.32 1.19
CA ALA A 480 -22.50 -2.31 2.60
C ALA A 480 -23.51 -3.42 2.94
N GLY A 481 -23.41 -3.96 4.14
CA GLY A 481 -24.27 -5.03 4.65
C GLY A 481 -24.02 -6.43 4.05
N HIS A 482 -23.11 -6.59 3.08
CA HIS A 482 -22.83 -7.89 2.47
C HIS A 482 -21.72 -8.63 3.25
N PRO A 483 -22.01 -9.81 3.83
CA PRO A 483 -20.98 -10.66 4.43
C PRO A 483 -19.94 -11.08 3.40
N VAL A 484 -18.67 -10.87 3.70
CA VAL A 484 -17.54 -11.24 2.85
C VAL A 484 -16.44 -11.93 3.65
N ALA A 485 -15.78 -12.90 3.02
CA ALA A 485 -14.51 -13.46 3.47
C ALA A 485 -13.51 -13.46 2.30
N THR A 486 -12.24 -13.22 2.59
CA THR A 486 -11.16 -13.25 1.59
C THR A 486 -10.07 -14.21 2.05
N VAL A 487 -9.62 -15.09 1.16
CA VAL A 487 -8.69 -16.19 1.45
C VAL A 487 -7.47 -16.06 0.56
N ALA A 488 -6.27 -16.15 1.15
CA ALA A 488 -5.01 -16.20 0.40
C ALA A 488 -4.74 -17.63 -0.10
N SER A 489 -4.08 -17.76 -1.26
CA SER A 489 -3.61 -19.07 -1.71
C SER A 489 -2.56 -19.65 -0.78
N THR A 490 -2.31 -20.95 -0.91
CA THR A 490 -1.27 -21.66 -0.17
C THR A 490 0.15 -21.27 -0.59
N ASN A 491 0.29 -20.68 -1.78
CA ASN A 491 1.59 -20.36 -2.38
C ASN A 491 2.11 -19.00 -1.93
N ASN A 492 1.24 -17.98 -1.87
CA ASN A 492 1.65 -16.60 -1.67
C ASN A 492 0.75 -15.88 -0.65
N ASN A 493 1.29 -14.86 0.01
CA ASN A 493 0.45 -13.93 0.76
C ASN A 493 -0.44 -13.15 -0.21
N LEU A 494 -1.61 -12.72 0.24
CA LEU A 494 -2.51 -11.87 -0.53
C LEU A 494 -2.52 -10.46 0.07
N GLN A 495 -2.09 -9.49 -0.72
CA GLN A 495 -2.05 -8.07 -0.33
C GLN A 495 -3.13 -7.28 -1.08
N VAL A 496 -3.92 -6.50 -0.35
CA VAL A 496 -5.08 -5.78 -0.89
C VAL A 496 -5.14 -4.38 -0.30
N VAL A 497 -5.19 -3.36 -1.15
CA VAL A 497 -5.54 -1.99 -0.75
C VAL A 497 -7.04 -1.78 -0.97
N CYS A 498 -7.71 -1.14 -0.02
CA CYS A 498 -9.15 -0.99 -0.03
C CYS A 498 -9.54 0.47 0.22
N PHE A 499 -10.44 0.97 -0.61
CA PHE A 499 -11.10 2.26 -0.47
C PHE A 499 -12.53 2.01 -0.01
N GLU A 500 -12.86 2.44 1.19
CA GLU A 500 -14.17 2.26 1.81
C GLU A 500 -14.89 3.61 1.77
N VAL A 501 -15.89 3.73 0.89
CA VAL A 501 -16.67 4.97 0.72
C VAL A 501 -17.91 4.96 1.62
N ASN A 502 -18.35 6.14 2.06
CA ASN A 502 -19.35 6.30 3.12
C ASN A 502 -18.83 5.72 4.45
N ALA A 503 -17.62 6.12 4.83
CA ALA A 503 -16.85 5.53 5.92
C ALA A 503 -17.16 6.12 7.30
N ARG A 504 -17.72 7.33 7.40
CA ARG A 504 -18.10 7.96 8.66
C ARG A 504 -19.06 7.06 9.42
N ASP A 505 -18.70 6.80 10.68
CA ASP A 505 -19.39 5.88 11.58
C ASP A 505 -19.55 4.45 11.01
N ASN A 506 -18.70 4.02 10.08
CA ASN A 506 -18.73 2.65 9.58
C ASN A 506 -18.10 1.69 10.60
N PHE A 507 -18.86 0.66 10.98
CA PHE A 507 -18.39 -0.44 11.81
C PHE A 507 -18.25 -1.75 11.03
N LYS A 508 -17.20 -2.53 11.35
CA LYS A 508 -16.95 -3.88 10.81
C LYS A 508 -17.51 -4.93 11.77
N PHE A 509 -18.64 -5.55 11.42
CA PHE A 509 -19.26 -6.60 12.21
C PHE A 509 -18.69 -7.97 11.84
N GLN A 510 -17.81 -8.51 12.69
CA GLN A 510 -17.27 -9.86 12.53
C GLN A 510 -18.35 -10.91 12.78
N LEU A 511 -18.42 -11.94 11.93
CA LEU A 511 -19.39 -13.04 12.03
C LEU A 511 -18.76 -14.32 12.62
N ALA A 512 -17.43 -14.36 12.73
CA ALA A 512 -16.67 -15.42 13.36
C ALA A 512 -15.46 -14.85 14.12
N GLY A 513 -14.80 -15.67 14.94
CA GLY A 513 -13.68 -15.25 15.80
C GLY A 513 -14.11 -14.70 17.15
N LYS A 514 -13.14 -14.33 17.98
CA LYS A 514 -13.37 -13.91 19.38
C LYS A 514 -14.38 -12.79 19.56
N ASN A 515 -14.45 -11.85 18.61
CA ASN A 515 -15.29 -10.66 18.71
C ASN A 515 -16.50 -10.71 17.75
N ASN A 516 -17.04 -11.90 17.49
CA ASN A 516 -18.17 -12.05 16.58
C ASN A 516 -19.49 -11.56 17.18
N VAL A 517 -20.43 -11.11 16.33
CA VAL A 517 -21.74 -10.59 16.75
C VAL A 517 -22.57 -11.63 17.51
N MET A 518 -22.50 -12.91 17.14
CA MET A 518 -23.29 -13.97 17.79
C MET A 518 -22.91 -14.11 19.26
N SER A 519 -21.63 -13.91 19.60
CA SER A 519 -21.14 -13.95 20.98
C SER A 519 -21.66 -12.82 21.87
N LYS A 520 -22.27 -11.77 21.28
CA LYS A 520 -22.84 -10.61 21.99
C LYS A 520 -24.35 -10.71 22.19
N MET A 521 -25.00 -11.71 21.59
CA MET A 521 -26.44 -11.91 21.71
C MET A 521 -26.79 -12.63 23.02
N GLU A 522 -27.98 -12.36 23.54
CA GLU A 522 -28.54 -13.08 24.69
C GLU A 522 -28.76 -14.56 24.35
N SER A 523 -28.53 -15.46 25.32
CA SER A 523 -28.67 -16.90 25.12
C SER A 523 -30.06 -17.29 24.59
N GLN A 524 -31.13 -16.66 25.09
CA GLN A 524 -32.50 -16.89 24.63
C GLN A 524 -32.69 -16.48 23.16
N ALA A 525 -32.06 -15.38 22.72
CA ALA A 525 -32.11 -14.95 21.33
C ALA A 525 -31.36 -15.92 20.41
N LEU A 526 -30.21 -16.45 20.86
CA LEU A 526 -29.48 -17.50 20.14
C LEU A 526 -30.32 -18.77 20.01
N GLU A 527 -30.95 -19.22 21.11
CA GLU A 527 -31.77 -20.43 21.12
C GLU A 527 -32.97 -20.32 20.18
N LEU A 528 -33.70 -19.20 20.24
CA LEU A 528 -34.83 -18.94 19.34
C LEU A 528 -34.38 -18.75 17.89
N GLY A 529 -33.23 -18.11 17.67
CA GLY A 529 -32.72 -17.80 16.34
C GLY A 529 -32.19 -19.01 15.58
N PHE A 530 -31.51 -19.93 16.27
CA PHE A 530 -30.93 -21.15 15.67
C PHE A 530 -31.82 -22.39 15.85
N GLY A 531 -32.82 -22.35 16.75
CA GLY A 531 -33.70 -23.49 17.03
C GLY A 531 -32.99 -24.65 17.74
N VAL A 532 -31.84 -24.40 18.38
CA VAL A 532 -31.04 -25.36 19.14
C VAL A 532 -30.59 -24.72 20.46
N PRO A 533 -30.24 -25.51 21.50
CA PRO A 533 -29.90 -24.97 22.82
C PRO A 533 -28.79 -23.92 22.75
N ALA A 534 -28.97 -22.79 23.45
CA ALA A 534 -28.01 -21.67 23.41
C ALA A 534 -26.57 -22.09 23.73
N LYS A 535 -26.38 -23.01 24.67
CA LYS A 535 -25.06 -23.52 25.07
C LYS A 535 -24.30 -24.16 23.90
N GLU A 536 -25.01 -24.86 23.03
CA GLU A 536 -24.41 -25.49 21.83
C GLU A 536 -23.96 -24.41 20.84
N VAL A 537 -24.81 -23.42 20.59
CA VAL A 537 -24.49 -22.26 19.73
C VAL A 537 -23.28 -21.50 20.27
N GLU A 538 -23.30 -21.14 21.55
CA GLU A 538 -22.22 -20.43 22.22
C GLU A 538 -20.90 -21.21 22.15
N GLN A 539 -20.94 -22.54 22.34
CA GLN A 539 -19.77 -23.38 22.21
C GLN A 539 -19.18 -23.34 20.79
N ILE A 540 -20.02 -23.44 19.75
CA ILE A 540 -19.59 -23.39 18.36
C ILE A 540 -18.95 -22.03 18.04
N PHE A 541 -19.61 -20.92 18.37
CA PHE A 541 -19.11 -19.57 18.07
C PHE A 541 -17.89 -19.15 18.90
N ARG A 542 -17.56 -19.88 19.97
CA ARG A 542 -16.34 -19.69 20.78
C ARG A 542 -15.16 -20.57 20.34
N ASN A 543 -15.34 -21.51 19.41
CA ASN A 543 -14.26 -22.41 18.97
C ASN A 543 -13.13 -21.71 18.21
N GLN A 544 -13.43 -20.61 17.51
CA GLN A 544 -12.40 -19.81 16.83
C GLN A 544 -11.87 -18.75 17.81
N ASN A 545 -10.64 -18.96 18.30
CA ASN A 545 -9.99 -18.14 19.32
C ASN A 545 -9.14 -16.99 18.76
N GLU A 546 -8.96 -16.94 17.44
CA GLU A 546 -8.33 -15.83 16.73
C GLU A 546 -9.32 -14.68 16.49
N GLU A 547 -8.82 -13.52 16.10
CA GLU A 547 -9.62 -12.35 15.74
C GLU A 547 -9.30 -11.88 14.32
N PHE A 548 -10.34 -11.57 13.55
CA PHE A 548 -10.31 -11.07 12.18
C PHE A 548 -9.63 -11.97 11.13
N PHE A 549 -8.40 -12.44 11.35
CA PHE A 549 -7.67 -13.34 10.46
C PHE A 549 -7.54 -14.75 11.04
N PHE A 550 -7.78 -15.77 10.22
CA PHE A 550 -7.88 -17.18 10.63
C PHE A 550 -7.03 -18.07 9.71
N PRO A 551 -6.73 -19.33 10.11
CA PRO A 551 -6.28 -20.33 9.16
C PRO A 551 -7.36 -20.54 8.09
N GLY A 552 -6.98 -20.49 6.82
CA GLY A 552 -7.87 -20.75 5.70
C GLY A 552 -8.23 -22.25 5.58
N PRO A 553 -9.15 -22.60 4.67
CA PRO A 553 -9.74 -23.94 4.59
C PRO A 553 -8.72 -25.09 4.46
N VAL A 554 -7.73 -24.94 3.57
CA VAL A 554 -6.71 -25.97 3.31
C VAL A 554 -5.81 -26.19 4.54
N MET A 555 -5.38 -25.11 5.21
CA MET A 555 -4.60 -25.22 6.45
C MET A 555 -5.38 -25.90 7.58
N GLN A 556 -6.70 -25.67 7.65
CA GLN A 556 -7.54 -26.26 8.67
C GLN A 556 -7.77 -27.76 8.45
N GLN A 557 -7.92 -28.21 7.20
CA GLN A 557 -8.02 -29.63 6.85
C GLN A 557 -6.74 -30.38 7.23
N ARG A 558 -5.56 -29.84 6.91
CA ARG A 558 -4.28 -30.45 7.28
C ARG A 558 -4.07 -30.56 8.79
N ARG A 559 -4.49 -29.55 9.56
CA ARG A 559 -4.43 -29.59 11.04
C ARG A 559 -5.36 -30.63 11.65
N ARG A 560 -6.55 -30.83 11.07
CA ARG A 560 -7.47 -31.88 11.51
C ARG A 560 -6.92 -33.28 11.20
N GLY A 561 -6.26 -33.46 10.05
CA GLY A 561 -5.58 -34.71 9.70
C GLY A 561 -4.43 -35.09 10.64
N HIS A 562 -3.64 -34.11 11.10
CA HIS A 562 -2.53 -34.36 12.04
C HIS A 562 -2.97 -34.58 13.49
N SER A 563 -4.21 -34.22 13.85
CA SER A 563 -4.74 -34.45 15.21
C SER A 563 -5.48 -35.79 15.35
N ALA A 564 -5.56 -36.55 14.26
CA ALA A 564 -6.24 -37.85 14.18
C ALA A 564 -5.25 -39.04 14.09
N VAL A 565 -3.96 -38.80 14.38
CA VAL A 565 -2.89 -39.83 14.43
C VAL A 565 -2.40 -39.99 15.86
#